data_AF-G8PTM2-F1
#
_entry.id   AF-G8PTM2-F1
#
_cell.length_a   1.000
_cell.length_b   1.000
_cell.length_c   1.000
_cell.angle_alpha   90.00
_cell.angle_beta   90.00
_cell.angle_gamma   90.00
#
_symmetry.space_group_name_H-M   'P 1'
#
loop_
_entity.id
_entity.type
_entity.pdbx_description
1 polymer ?
#
loop_
_entity_poly.entity_id
_entity_poly.type
_entity_poly.pdbx_seq_one_letter_code
_entity_poly.pdbx_strand_id
1 'polypeptide(L)'
;MIIAAILVRTRLGSPIIFKQDRAGLNGDVFQIYKFRSMSDARDAHGNLLPDDQRLTTFGRILRATSVDELPGFLNVLKGEMSVVGPRPQHAGFLKHYSKRQMMRHFVKPGITGWAQVNGRNNIDWDSRFELDVWYVENKSFWLDMKIIFMTMIIVLKREGISAAGHATMPEFRGSQLSVQQKD
;
A
#
# COMPACT_ATOMS: atom_id res chain seq x y z
N MET A 1 -17.07 9.37 4.51
CA MET A 1 -16.47 8.49 5.55
C MET A 1 -17.50 7.72 6.38
N ILE A 2 -18.56 8.36 6.91
CA ILE A 2 -19.56 7.69 7.77
C ILE A 2 -20.25 6.50 7.08
N ILE A 3 -20.72 6.69 5.85
CA ILE A 3 -21.37 5.63 5.06
C ILE A 3 -20.44 4.42 4.89
N ALA A 4 -19.17 4.65 4.52
CA ALA A 4 -18.17 3.59 4.38
C ALA A 4 -17.94 2.86 5.72
N ALA A 5 -17.85 3.59 6.84
CA ALA A 5 -17.71 3.00 8.17
C ALA A 5 -18.90 2.09 8.54
N ILE A 6 -20.14 2.53 8.27
CA ILE A 6 -21.36 1.73 8.49
C ILE A 6 -21.35 0.48 7.61
N LEU A 7 -21.00 0.62 6.32
CA LEU A 7 -20.92 -0.52 5.41
C LEU A 7 -19.84 -1.52 5.84
N VAL A 8 -18.66 -1.06 6.27
CA VAL A 8 -17.62 -1.94 6.81
C VAL A 8 -18.11 -2.65 8.08
N ARG A 9 -18.77 -1.93 9.00
CA ARG A 9 -19.30 -2.51 10.24
C ARG A 9 -20.33 -3.60 9.99
N THR A 10 -21.23 -3.38 9.03
CA THR A 10 -22.34 -4.29 8.71
C THR A 10 -21.91 -5.45 7.81
N ARG A 11 -20.97 -5.25 6.89
CA ARG A 11 -20.51 -6.28 5.93
C ARG A 11 -19.35 -7.12 6.45
N LEU A 12 -18.48 -6.56 7.29
CA LEU A 12 -17.26 -7.24 7.78
C LEU A 12 -17.23 -7.38 9.31
N GLY A 13 -18.01 -6.58 10.06
CA GLY A 13 -18.06 -6.62 11.53
C GLY A 13 -17.15 -5.58 12.20
N SER A 14 -16.61 -5.93 13.38
CA SER A 14 -15.59 -5.14 14.09
C SER A 14 -14.21 -5.79 13.96
N PRO A 15 -13.10 -5.03 13.88
CA PRO A 15 -13.01 -3.57 13.88
C PRO A 15 -13.34 -2.93 12.51
N ILE A 16 -13.77 -1.66 12.53
CA ILE A 16 -14.01 -0.88 11.31
C ILE A 16 -12.68 -0.42 10.70
N ILE A 17 -11.76 0.03 11.56
CA ILE A 17 -10.44 0.53 11.16
C ILE A 17 -9.42 -0.58 11.33
N PHE A 18 -8.73 -0.87 10.23
CA PHE A 18 -7.51 -1.66 10.22
C PHE A 18 -6.32 -0.75 10.52
N LYS A 19 -5.41 -1.23 11.38
CA LYS A 19 -4.16 -0.58 11.73
C LYS A 19 -3.01 -1.53 11.44
N GLN A 20 -1.91 -1.00 10.90
CA GLN A 20 -0.69 -1.78 10.68
C GLN A 20 0.53 -0.90 10.74
N ASP A 21 1.62 -1.46 11.28
CA ASP A 21 2.90 -0.79 11.34
C ASP A 21 3.53 -0.69 9.94
N ARG A 22 3.95 0.52 9.60
CA ARG A 22 4.53 0.87 8.31
C ARG A 22 5.81 1.64 8.50
N ALA A 23 6.73 1.45 7.57
CA ALA A 23 7.95 2.25 7.49
C ALA A 23 7.65 3.62 6.86
N GLY A 24 8.03 4.69 7.57
CA GLY A 24 7.82 6.08 7.22
C GLY A 24 9.09 6.81 6.77
N LEU A 25 9.14 8.11 7.04
CA LEU A 25 10.30 8.96 6.80
C LEU A 25 11.50 8.44 7.60
N ASN A 26 12.67 8.36 6.99
CA ASN A 26 13.92 7.81 7.55
C ASN A 26 13.80 6.37 8.08
N GLY A 27 12.73 5.65 7.71
CA GLY A 27 12.43 4.32 8.22
C GLY A 27 11.67 4.31 9.55
N ASP A 28 11.30 5.47 10.10
CA ASP A 28 10.54 5.57 11.34
C ASP A 28 9.19 4.87 11.22
N VAL A 29 8.85 4.03 12.20
CA VAL A 29 7.64 3.22 12.16
C VAL A 29 6.44 4.03 12.63
N PHE A 30 5.34 3.99 11.87
CA PHE A 30 4.06 4.60 12.23
C PHE A 30 2.88 3.66 11.93
N GLN A 31 1.73 3.94 12.54
CA GLN A 31 0.51 3.16 12.30
C GLN A 31 -0.33 3.77 11.20
N ILE A 32 -0.48 3.05 10.08
CA ILE A 32 -1.42 3.46 9.02
C ILE A 32 -2.86 3.15 9.44
N TYR A 33 -3.79 4.04 9.11
CA TYR A 33 -5.22 3.80 9.25
C TYR A 33 -5.86 3.49 7.90
N LYS A 34 -6.63 2.40 7.84
CA LYS A 34 -7.48 2.05 6.67
C LYS A 34 -8.82 1.53 7.12
N PHE A 35 -9.82 1.54 6.25
CA PHE A 35 -10.98 0.68 6.50
C PHE A 35 -10.57 -0.78 6.30
N ARG A 36 -11.05 -1.64 7.19
CA ARG A 36 -10.86 -3.08 7.01
C ARG A 36 -11.58 -3.52 5.73
N SER A 37 -10.87 -4.23 4.85
CA SER A 37 -11.39 -4.71 3.58
C SER A 37 -11.46 -6.24 3.49
N MET A 38 -11.02 -6.95 4.53
CA MET A 38 -10.95 -8.42 4.56
C MET A 38 -11.70 -8.92 5.79
N SER A 39 -12.30 -10.12 5.70
CA SER A 39 -12.93 -10.77 6.84
C SER A 39 -11.87 -11.28 7.83
N ASP A 40 -12.29 -11.64 9.04
CA ASP A 40 -11.47 -12.34 10.04
C ASP A 40 -11.76 -13.85 10.05
N ALA A 41 -12.11 -14.40 8.89
CA ALA A 41 -12.38 -15.83 8.75
C ALA A 41 -11.12 -16.65 9.07
N ARG A 42 -11.32 -17.74 9.83
CA ARG A 42 -10.27 -18.62 10.34
C ARG A 42 -10.56 -20.08 9.98
N ASP A 43 -9.50 -20.87 9.90
CA ASP A 43 -9.60 -22.32 9.76
C ASP A 43 -10.01 -23.00 11.09
N ALA A 44 -10.14 -24.32 11.06
CA ALA A 44 -10.49 -25.13 12.24
C ALA A 44 -9.43 -25.06 13.36
N HIS A 45 -8.20 -24.65 13.04
CA HIS A 45 -7.10 -24.49 13.99
C HIS A 45 -7.01 -23.06 14.55
N GLY A 46 -7.90 -22.16 14.11
CA GLY A 46 -7.91 -20.76 14.53
C GLY A 46 -6.93 -19.86 13.78
N ASN A 47 -6.27 -20.34 12.73
CA ASN A 47 -5.40 -19.50 11.88
C ASN A 47 -6.23 -18.71 10.89
N LEU A 48 -5.79 -17.50 10.53
CA LEU A 48 -6.47 -16.72 9.49
C LEU A 48 -6.41 -17.47 8.17
N LEU A 49 -7.55 -17.52 7.46
CA LEU A 49 -7.61 -18.09 6.13
C LEU A 49 -6.72 -17.29 5.14
N PRO A 50 -6.36 -17.89 4.00
CA PRO A 50 -5.68 -17.19 2.92
C PRO A 50 -6.42 -15.93 2.44
N ASP A 51 -5.65 -14.97 1.90
CA ASP A 51 -6.15 -13.65 1.54
C ASP A 51 -7.28 -13.68 0.49
N ASP A 52 -7.21 -14.61 -0.46
CA ASP A 52 -8.21 -14.85 -1.50
C ASP A 52 -9.55 -15.32 -0.92
N GLN A 53 -9.53 -16.06 0.20
CA GLN A 53 -10.74 -16.49 0.90
C GLN A 53 -11.30 -15.41 1.82
N ARG A 54 -10.44 -14.49 2.30
CA ARG A 54 -10.85 -13.39 3.20
C ARG A 54 -11.27 -12.12 2.45
N LEU A 55 -10.85 -11.96 1.20
CA LEU A 55 -11.16 -10.79 0.37
C LEU A 55 -12.53 -10.94 -0.31
N THR A 56 -13.57 -10.50 0.39
CA THR A 56 -14.96 -10.55 -0.12
C THR A 56 -15.18 -9.64 -1.32
N THR A 57 -16.28 -9.83 -2.06
CA THR A 57 -16.70 -8.91 -3.15
C THR A 57 -16.83 -7.47 -2.67
N PHE A 58 -17.36 -7.25 -1.46
CA PHE A 58 -17.39 -5.92 -0.84
C PHE A 58 -15.98 -5.36 -0.63
N GLY A 59 -15.07 -6.17 -0.09
CA GLY A 59 -13.66 -5.79 0.09
C GLY A 59 -12.96 -5.42 -1.22
N ARG A 60 -13.21 -6.19 -2.29
CA ARG A 60 -12.70 -5.88 -3.64
C ARG A 60 -13.20 -4.54 -4.15
N ILE A 61 -14.49 -4.24 -4.01
CA ILE A 61 -15.07 -2.96 -4.43
C ILE A 61 -14.48 -1.80 -3.60
N LEU A 62 -14.31 -2.00 -2.30
CA LEU A 62 -13.74 -1.00 -1.39
C LEU A 62 -12.30 -0.61 -1.82
N ARG A 63 -11.48 -1.61 -2.15
CA ARG A 63 -10.12 -1.41 -2.70
C ARG A 63 -10.12 -0.83 -4.11
N ALA A 64 -11.03 -1.28 -4.97
CA ALA A 64 -11.15 -0.82 -6.36
C ALA A 64 -11.46 0.68 -6.46
N THR A 65 -12.22 1.18 -5.48
CA THR A 65 -12.62 2.59 -5.39
C THR A 65 -11.67 3.42 -4.52
N SER A 66 -10.60 2.81 -3.98
CA SER A 66 -9.67 3.40 -3.01
C SER A 66 -10.34 3.97 -1.75
N VAL A 67 -11.61 3.63 -1.49
CA VAL A 67 -12.36 4.12 -0.33
C VAL A 67 -11.76 3.57 0.96
N ASP A 68 -11.11 2.41 0.91
CA ASP A 68 -10.42 1.81 2.06
C ASP A 68 -9.27 2.68 2.59
N GLU A 69 -8.68 3.53 1.74
CA GLU A 69 -7.54 4.38 2.10
C GLU A 69 -7.94 5.72 2.72
N LEU A 70 -9.24 6.07 2.73
CA LEU A 70 -9.72 7.36 3.25
C LEU A 70 -9.28 7.64 4.71
N PRO A 71 -9.28 6.65 5.66
CA PRO A 71 -8.78 6.90 7.00
C PRO A 71 -7.30 7.28 7.04
N GLY A 72 -6.51 6.93 6.01
CA GLY A 72 -5.10 7.29 5.88
C GLY A 72 -4.86 8.78 5.72
N PHE A 73 -5.87 9.58 5.32
CA PHE A 73 -5.76 11.05 5.37
C PHE A 73 -5.53 11.58 6.78
N LEU A 74 -5.93 10.84 7.83
CA LEU A 74 -5.58 11.20 9.21
C LEU A 74 -4.06 11.14 9.44
N ASN A 75 -3.35 10.20 8.82
CA ASN A 75 -1.88 10.15 8.89
C ASN A 75 -1.24 11.34 8.17
N VAL A 76 -1.86 11.83 7.08
CA VAL A 76 -1.41 13.05 6.39
C VAL A 76 -1.58 14.27 7.29
N LEU A 77 -2.73 14.40 7.93
CA LEU A 77 -3.01 15.50 8.86
C LEU A 77 -2.10 15.48 10.09
N LYS A 78 -1.73 14.28 10.58
CA LYS A 78 -0.75 14.09 11.66
C LYS A 78 0.70 14.36 11.24
N GLY A 79 0.94 14.53 9.94
CA GLY A 79 2.28 14.74 9.39
C GLY A 79 3.12 13.47 9.26
N GLU A 80 2.56 12.28 9.46
CA GLU A 80 3.23 10.98 9.28
C GLU A 80 3.32 10.59 7.79
N MET A 81 2.36 11.06 6.98
CA MET A 81 2.28 10.82 5.54
C MET A 81 2.17 12.14 4.75
N SER A 82 2.34 12.06 3.44
CA SER A 82 1.98 13.08 2.46
C SER A 82 0.86 12.58 1.54
N VAL A 83 0.30 13.46 0.71
CA VAL A 83 -0.62 13.04 -0.37
C VAL A 83 0.14 12.23 -1.42
N VAL A 84 1.31 12.72 -1.84
CA VAL A 84 2.18 12.10 -2.85
C VAL A 84 3.51 11.68 -2.24
N GLY A 85 3.88 10.42 -2.43
CA GLY A 85 5.11 9.82 -1.93
C GLY A 85 5.14 8.30 -2.16
N PRO A 86 6.25 7.61 -1.89
CA PRO A 86 6.32 6.16 -1.96
C PRO A 86 5.27 5.50 -1.07
N ARG A 87 4.66 4.40 -1.53
CA ARG A 87 3.63 3.72 -0.75
C ARG A 87 4.24 3.15 0.54
N PRO A 88 3.67 3.41 1.73
CA PRO A 88 4.19 2.86 2.97
C PRO A 88 4.04 1.33 2.96
N GLN A 89 5.16 0.62 3.13
CA GLN A 89 5.20 -0.85 3.17
C GLN A 89 5.29 -1.36 4.60
N HIS A 90 5.08 -2.66 4.78
CA HIS A 90 5.21 -3.31 6.08
C HIS A 90 6.55 -2.96 6.74
N ALA A 91 6.53 -2.56 8.01
CA ALA A 91 7.76 -2.19 8.73
C ALA A 91 8.81 -3.31 8.70
N GLY A 92 8.36 -4.57 8.72
CA GLY A 92 9.22 -5.75 8.59
C GLY A 92 10.03 -5.84 7.29
N PHE A 93 9.74 -5.04 6.26
CA PHE A 93 10.53 -5.01 5.02
C PHE A 93 11.85 -4.23 5.18
N LEU A 94 11.96 -3.38 6.21
CA LEU A 94 13.16 -2.57 6.46
C LEU A 94 14.46 -3.42 6.51
N LYS A 95 14.38 -4.62 7.08
CA LYS A 95 15.52 -5.54 7.19
C LYS A 95 15.94 -6.19 5.86
N HIS A 96 15.11 -6.08 4.83
CA HIS A 96 15.31 -6.72 3.53
C HIS A 96 15.76 -5.74 2.45
N TYR A 97 15.74 -4.44 2.72
CA TYR A 97 16.09 -3.43 1.74
C TYR A 97 17.59 -3.35 1.50
N SER A 98 17.96 -3.19 0.23
CA SER A 98 19.29 -2.71 -0.14
C SER A 98 19.47 -1.24 0.23
N LYS A 99 20.71 -0.74 0.22
CA LYS A 99 20.99 0.70 0.42
C LYS A 99 20.23 1.59 -0.57
N ARG A 100 20.11 1.14 -1.83
CA ARG A 100 19.34 1.83 -2.88
C ARG A 100 17.87 1.88 -2.52
N GLN A 101 17.28 0.74 -2.18
CA GLN A 101 15.85 0.66 -1.85
C GLN A 101 15.50 1.46 -0.59
N MET A 102 16.43 1.55 0.38
CA MET A 102 16.25 2.38 1.58
C MET A 102 16.04 3.87 1.27
N MET A 103 16.56 4.37 0.14
CA MET A 103 16.40 5.78 -0.25
C MET A 103 14.94 6.20 -0.43
N ARG A 104 14.02 5.25 -0.69
CA ARG A 104 12.58 5.54 -0.76
C ARG A 104 12.03 6.16 0.53
N HIS A 105 12.71 5.96 1.66
CA HIS A 105 12.33 6.49 2.95
C HIS A 105 12.85 7.92 3.21
N PHE A 106 13.57 8.56 2.28
CA PHE A 106 14.04 9.95 2.46
C PHE A 106 12.95 11.02 2.24
N VAL A 107 11.73 10.61 1.91
CA VAL A 107 10.56 11.47 1.87
C VAL A 107 9.43 10.81 2.64
N LYS A 108 8.42 11.59 3.04
CA LYS A 108 7.22 11.04 3.67
C LYS A 108 6.52 10.07 2.72
N PRO A 109 6.03 8.93 3.22
CA PRO A 109 5.22 8.02 2.42
C PRO A 109 3.92 8.68 1.98
N GLY A 110 3.42 8.28 0.82
CA GLY A 110 2.24 8.86 0.18
C GLY A 110 0.98 8.01 0.26
N ILE A 111 -0.19 8.66 0.17
CA ILE A 111 -1.44 7.98 -0.18
C ILE A 111 -1.33 7.44 -1.61
N THR A 112 -0.88 8.29 -2.55
CA THR A 112 -0.52 7.92 -3.91
C THR A 112 0.94 8.24 -4.19
N GLY A 113 1.46 7.79 -5.33
CA GLY A 113 2.89 7.83 -5.65
C GLY A 113 3.22 7.38 -7.05
N TRP A 114 4.45 7.61 -7.48
CA TRP A 114 4.90 7.33 -8.84
C TRP A 114 4.77 5.86 -9.22
N ALA A 115 5.18 4.93 -8.35
CA ALA A 115 5.00 3.50 -8.58
C ALA A 115 3.52 3.09 -8.65
N GLN A 116 2.66 3.77 -7.89
CA GLN A 116 1.21 3.51 -7.89
C GLN A 116 0.54 3.96 -9.18
N VAL A 117 1.07 4.93 -9.92
CA VAL A 117 0.49 5.38 -11.20
C VAL A 117 1.13 4.74 -12.43
N ASN A 118 2.33 4.15 -12.31
CA ASN A 118 3.06 3.53 -13.44
C ASN A 118 3.06 1.99 -13.46
N GLY A 119 2.52 1.33 -12.44
CA GLY A 119 2.45 -0.15 -12.44
C GLY A 119 1.45 -0.76 -11.47
N ARG A 120 1.04 -0.04 -10.40
CA ARG A 120 0.20 -0.58 -9.31
C ARG A 120 0.68 -1.97 -8.90
N ASN A 121 -0.16 -3.00 -9.01
CA ASN A 121 0.10 -4.36 -8.57
C ASN A 121 0.62 -5.26 -9.72
N ASN A 122 0.87 -4.70 -10.91
CA ASN A 122 1.33 -5.44 -12.09
C ASN A 122 2.86 -5.46 -12.24
N ILE A 123 3.57 -4.84 -11.30
CA ILE A 123 5.04 -4.80 -11.29
C ILE A 123 5.55 -5.54 -10.06
N ASP A 124 6.72 -6.17 -10.20
CA ASP A 124 7.42 -6.83 -9.11
C ASP A 124 7.96 -5.82 -8.08
N TRP A 125 8.50 -6.33 -6.98
CA TRP A 125 9.00 -5.50 -5.89
C TRP A 125 10.20 -4.63 -6.28
N ASP A 126 11.16 -5.16 -7.05
CA ASP A 126 12.37 -4.43 -7.41
C ASP A 126 12.02 -3.27 -8.35
N SER A 127 11.20 -3.54 -9.38
CA SER A 127 10.66 -2.49 -10.27
C SER A 127 9.87 -1.42 -9.51
N ARG A 128 9.05 -1.82 -8.54
CA ARG A 128 8.29 -0.88 -7.69
C ARG A 128 9.23 0.00 -6.88
N PHE A 129 10.24 -0.58 -6.24
CA PHE A 129 11.16 0.17 -5.41
C PHE A 129 12.04 1.11 -6.22
N GLU A 130 12.46 0.74 -7.43
CA GLU A 130 13.18 1.66 -8.30
C GLU A 130 12.30 2.86 -8.72
N LEU A 131 11.01 2.65 -9.00
CA LEU A 131 10.08 3.76 -9.25
C LEU A 131 9.90 4.66 -8.02
N ASP A 132 9.87 4.08 -6.82
CA ASP A 132 9.80 4.84 -5.57
C ASP A 132 11.06 5.67 -5.35
N VAL A 133 12.25 5.12 -5.61
CA VAL A 133 13.51 5.86 -5.45
C VAL A 133 13.65 6.93 -6.54
N TRP A 134 13.27 6.63 -7.79
CA TRP A 134 13.23 7.63 -8.86
C TRP A 134 12.37 8.83 -8.49
N TYR A 135 11.21 8.60 -7.84
CA TYR A 135 10.38 9.68 -7.34
C TYR A 135 11.11 10.55 -6.30
N VAL A 136 11.83 9.93 -5.36
CA VAL A 136 12.63 10.67 -4.37
C VAL A 136 13.66 11.57 -5.04
N GLU A 137 14.34 11.07 -6.08
CA GLU A 137 15.38 11.80 -6.81
C GLU A 137 14.83 12.93 -7.69
N ASN A 138 13.59 12.79 -8.17
CA ASN A 138 12.99 13.71 -9.14
C ASN A 138 11.82 14.52 -8.55
N LYS A 139 11.65 14.50 -7.22
CA LYS A 139 10.51 15.12 -6.55
C LYS A 139 10.43 16.60 -6.90
N SER A 140 9.28 17.00 -7.45
CA SER A 140 8.97 18.40 -7.76
C SER A 140 7.47 18.64 -7.61
N PHE A 141 7.08 19.90 -7.46
CA PHE A 141 5.66 20.29 -7.39
C PHE A 141 4.86 19.81 -8.60
N TRP A 142 5.42 19.98 -9.81
CA TRP A 142 4.76 19.58 -11.05
C TRP A 142 4.62 18.05 -11.17
N LEU A 143 5.62 17.30 -10.70
CA LEU A 143 5.52 15.85 -10.62
C LEU A 143 4.41 15.42 -9.66
N ASP A 144 4.30 16.05 -8.49
CA ASP A 144 3.24 15.76 -7.52
C ASP A 144 1.85 16.03 -8.14
N MET A 145 1.67 17.14 -8.85
CA MET A 145 0.40 17.45 -9.54
C MET A 145 0.08 16.42 -10.64
N LYS A 146 1.09 16.02 -11.41
CA LYS A 146 0.95 14.96 -12.44
C LYS A 146 0.49 13.65 -11.81
N ILE A 147 1.10 13.23 -10.69
CA ILE A 147 0.75 11.99 -9.99
C ILE A 147 -0.70 12.06 -9.49
N ILE A 148 -1.13 13.18 -8.91
CA ILE A 148 -2.51 13.36 -8.45
C ILE A 148 -3.48 13.23 -9.63
N PHE A 149 -3.20 13.88 -10.76
CA PHE A 149 -4.03 13.78 -11.96
C PHE A 149 -4.13 12.35 -12.51
N MET A 150 -3.00 11.67 -12.65
CA MET A 150 -2.98 10.26 -13.06
C MET A 150 -3.73 9.35 -12.08
N THR A 151 -3.62 9.63 -10.77
CA THR A 151 -4.34 8.88 -9.73
C THR A 151 -5.85 9.00 -9.93
N MET A 152 -6.37 10.20 -10.20
CA MET A 152 -7.80 10.40 -10.47
C MET A 152 -8.26 9.58 -11.68
N ILE A 153 -7.50 9.59 -12.78
CA ILE A 153 -7.82 8.79 -13.97
C ILE A 153 -7.85 7.30 -13.64
N ILE A 154 -6.83 6.78 -12.95
CA ILE A 154 -6.71 5.36 -12.62
C ILE A 154 -7.85 4.90 -11.69
N VAL A 155 -8.22 5.71 -10.70
CA VAL A 155 -9.34 5.41 -9.78
C VAL A 155 -10.67 5.40 -10.53
N LEU A 156 -10.88 6.33 -11.46
CA LEU A 156 -12.09 6.37 -12.29
C LEU A 156 -12.16 5.16 -13.25
N LYS A 157 -11.03 4.77 -13.85
CA LYS A 157 -10.95 3.63 -14.78
C LYS A 157 -10.88 2.26 -14.10
N ARG A 158 -10.58 2.21 -12.80
CA ARG A 158 -10.42 0.97 -12.01
C ARG A 158 -9.32 0.02 -12.55
N GLU A 159 -8.23 0.57 -13.10
CA GLU A 159 -7.12 -0.23 -13.68
C GLU A 159 -6.14 -0.76 -12.62
N GLY A 160 -5.59 -1.97 -12.81
CA GLY A 160 -4.45 -2.50 -12.02
C GLY A 160 -4.71 -2.80 -10.53
N ILE A 161 -5.94 -3.14 -10.15
CA ILE A 161 -6.37 -3.31 -8.74
C ILE A 161 -5.82 -4.60 -8.10
N SER A 162 -5.66 -5.68 -8.87
CA SER A 162 -5.12 -6.96 -8.41
C SER A 162 -3.91 -7.34 -9.25
N ALA A 163 -2.90 -7.97 -8.63
CA ALA A 163 -1.80 -8.59 -9.36
C ALA A 163 -2.33 -9.81 -10.12
N ALA A 164 -1.80 -10.09 -11.31
CA ALA A 164 -2.15 -11.31 -12.04
C ALA A 164 -1.86 -12.54 -11.16
N GLY A 165 -2.89 -13.33 -10.86
CA GLY A 165 -2.77 -14.55 -10.05
C GLY A 165 -2.74 -14.39 -8.52
N HIS A 166 -2.76 -13.17 -7.96
CA HIS A 166 -2.75 -12.97 -6.51
C HIS A 166 -3.77 -11.92 -6.00
N ALA A 167 -4.45 -12.24 -4.89
CA ALA A 167 -5.37 -11.32 -4.22
C ALA A 167 -4.67 -10.10 -3.59
N THR A 168 -3.40 -10.25 -3.23
CA THR A 168 -2.48 -9.24 -2.68
C THR A 168 -1.08 -9.48 -3.23
N MET A 169 -0.22 -8.46 -3.30
CA MET A 169 1.19 -8.71 -3.65
C MET A 169 1.84 -9.63 -2.61
N PRO A 170 2.72 -10.57 -3.03
CA PRO A 170 3.41 -11.45 -2.10
C PRO A 170 4.29 -10.67 -1.13
N GLU A 171 4.62 -11.27 0.00
CA GLU A 171 5.55 -10.71 0.97
C GLU A 171 6.93 -10.46 0.34
N PHE A 172 7.51 -9.28 0.57
CA PHE A 172 8.87 -9.00 0.15
C PHE A 172 9.86 -9.65 1.11
N ARG A 173 10.75 -10.50 0.59
CA ARG A 173 11.77 -11.24 1.36
C ARG A 173 13.21 -10.86 0.98
N GLY A 174 13.38 -9.73 0.30
CA GLY A 174 14.64 -9.31 -0.32
C GLY A 174 14.64 -9.51 -1.83
N SER A 175 15.52 -8.80 -2.52
CA SER A 175 15.69 -8.92 -3.98
C SER A 175 16.36 -10.24 -4.32
N GLN A 176 15.82 -10.99 -5.29
CA GLN A 176 16.46 -12.22 -5.77
C GLN A 176 17.83 -11.96 -6.42
N LEU A 177 18.05 -10.73 -6.91
CA LEU A 177 19.33 -10.26 -7.46
C LEU A 177 20.48 -10.24 -6.44
N SER A 178 20.18 -10.30 -5.14
CA SER A 178 21.20 -10.29 -4.08
C SER A 178 21.78 -11.69 -3.74
N VAL A 179 21.16 -12.77 -4.24
CA VAL A 179 21.59 -14.14 -3.94
C VAL A 179 22.73 -14.61 -4.86
N GLN A 180 22.96 -13.95 -6.01
CA GLN A 180 23.98 -14.35 -6.99
C GLN A 180 25.35 -13.65 -6.85
N GLN A 181 25.61 -12.92 -5.75
CA GLN A 181 26.93 -12.29 -5.51
C GLN A 181 27.67 -12.85 -4.29
N LYS A 182 27.39 -14.10 -3.93
CA LYS A 182 28.23 -14.89 -3.04
C LYS A 182 28.53 -16.24 -3.70
N ASP A 183 29.47 -16.21 -4.64
CA ASP A 183 30.37 -17.33 -4.96
C ASP A 183 31.72 -16.73 -5.38
#